data_AF-A0A1Z1MN02-F1
#
_entry.id   AF-A0A1Z1MN02-F1
#
_cell.length_a   1.000
_cell.length_b   1.000
_cell.length_c   1.000
_cell.angle_alpha   90.00
_cell.angle_beta   90.00
_cell.angle_gamma   90.00
#
_symmetry.space_group_name_H-M   'P 1'
#
loop_
_entity.id
_entity.type
_entity.pdbx_description
1 polymer ?
#
loop_
_entity_poly.entity_id
_entity_poly.type
_entity_poly.pdbx_seq_one_letter_code
_entity_poly.pdbx_strand_id
1 'polypeptide(L)' 'MIDIISLGWGAFLALFTFSIALVVWGRNGF' A
#
# COMPACT_ATOMS: atom_id res chain seq x y z
N MET A 1 -15.05 0.46 16.37
CA MET A 1 -15.08 1.62 15.44
C MET A 1 -13.66 1.81 14.95
N ILE A 2 -13.44 1.91 13.62
CA ILE A 2 -12.13 2.31 13.09
C ILE A 2 -12.05 3.83 13.22
N ASP A 3 -11.03 4.30 13.93
CA ASP A 3 -10.72 5.73 14.04
C ASP A 3 -9.82 6.19 12.88
N ILE A 4 -9.68 7.51 12.74
CA ILE A 4 -8.92 8.13 11.66
C ILE A 4 -7.42 7.83 11.70
N ILE A 5 -6.86 7.59 12.89
CA ILE A 5 -5.45 7.24 13.05
C ILE A 5 -5.23 5.80 12.58
N SER A 6 -6.09 4.88 13.01
CA SER A 6 -6.12 3.49 12.54
C SER A 6 -6.30 3.42 11.02
N LEU A 7 -7.19 4.23 10.44
CA LEU A 7 -7.37 4.32 8.99
C LEU A 7 -6.13 4.90 8.29
N GLY A 8 -5.51 5.93 8.85
CA GLY A 8 -4.31 6.56 8.31
C GLY A 8 -3.12 5.59 8.23
N TRP A 9 -2.88 4.84 9.31
CA TRP A 9 -1.85 3.79 9.31
C TRP A 9 -2.16 2.67 8.32
N GLY A 10 -3.41 2.23 8.25
CA GLY A 10 -3.85 1.24 7.26
C GLY A 10 -3.64 1.70 5.81
N ALA A 11 -4.02 2.94 5.49
CA ALA A 11 -3.85 3.52 4.17
C ALA A 11 -2.37 3.73 3.80
N PHE A 12 -1.54 4.18 4.75
CA PHE A 12 -0.10 4.35 4.54
C PHE A 12 0.59 3.02 4.19
N LEU A 13 0.32 1.98 4.98
CA LEU A 13 0.86 0.64 4.73
C LEU A 13 0.34 0.07 3.41
N ALA A 14 -0.94 0.23 3.11
CA ALA A 14 -1.54 -0.20 1.86
C ALA A 14 -0.87 0.48 0.65
N LEU A 15 -0.67 1.81 0.69
CA LEU A 15 0.00 2.54 -0.39
C LEU A 15 1.45 2.10 -0.57
N PHE A 16 2.19 1.89 0.52
CA PHE A 16 3.56 1.41 0.46
C PHE A 16 3.65 0.04 -0.21
N THR A 17 2.88 -0.94 0.27
CA THR A 17 2.86 -2.29 -0.27
C THR A 17 2.35 -2.32 -1.72
N PHE A 18 1.29 -1.57 -2.01
CA PHE A 18 0.70 -1.51 -3.35
C PHE A 18 1.63 -0.83 -4.35
N SER A 19 2.36 0.21 -3.95
CA SER A 19 3.39 0.85 -4.78
C SER A 19 4.45 -0.15 -5.24
N ILE A 20 4.96 -0.99 -4.33
CA ILE A 20 5.92 -2.04 -4.69
C ILE A 20 5.29 -3.06 -5.65
N ALA A 21 4.06 -3.50 -5.37
CA ALA A 21 3.34 -4.43 -6.23
C ALA A 21 3.18 -3.88 -7.66
N LEU A 22 2.85 -2.59 -7.80
CA LEU A 22 2.75 -1.92 -9.10
C LEU A 22 4.10 -1.83 -9.82
N VAL A 23 5.20 -1.57 -9.11
CA VAL A 23 6.55 -1.57 -9.71
C VAL A 23 6.92 -2.96 -10.23
N VAL A 24 6.67 -4.01 -9.45
CA VAL A 24 6.93 -5.39 -9.87
C VAL A 24 6.06 -5.74 -11.07
N TRP A 25 4.77 -5.43 -11.04
CA TRP A 25 3.85 -5.67 -12.15
C TRP A 25 4.27 -4.91 -13.42
N GLY A 26 4.53 -3.60 -13.30
CA GLY A 26 4.91 -2.76 -14.43
C GLY A 26 6.27 -3.11 -15.05
N ARG A 27 7.16 -3.74 -14.29
CA ARG A 27 8.45 -4.26 -14.79
C ARG A 27 8.38 -5.70 -15.30
N ASN A 28 7.18 -6.30 -15.36
CA ASN A 28 6.92 -7.69 -15.76
C ASN A 28 7.50 -8.74 -14.79
N GLY A 29 7.55 -8.43 -13.50
CA GLY A 29 8.35 -9.18 -12.53
C GLY A 29 9.78 -8.66 -12.48
N PHE A 30 10.48 -8.96 -11.40
CA PHE A 30 11.93 -8.84 -11.38
C PHE A 30 12.55 -9.84 -12.37
#